data_AF-A0A2A2HRY4-F1
#
_entry.id   AF-A0A2A2HRY4-F1
#
_cell.length_a   1.000
_cell.length_b   1.000
_cell.length_c   1.000
_cell.angle_alpha   90.00
_cell.angle_beta   90.00
_cell.angle_gamma   90.00
#
_symmetry.space_group_name_H-M   'P 1'
#
loop_
_entity.id
_entity.type
_entity.pdbx_description
1 polymer ?
#
loop_
_entity_poly.entity_id
_entity_poly.type
_entity_poly.pdbx_seq_one_letter_code
_entity_poly.pdbx_strand_id
1 'polypeptide(L)'
;MDGSRAELIIDYYNSRIKIINFTGNFENISGILQIVAEIVKVGKIIVYASLENIKELETCGYIEEGIISGYYAGKKDCHILSSYLESSRGVSSNKEKEDQITKNCLTKVGIARRKPNKQDDHRKKESIGIRKEGIGFPKEYSIKPAVQADASLMAMLYRQEFKFYPAPLHMESYLLKTMDSNVLYLLAEKQGKILSLASAEMDPINKCAEVTDCLTISSERGRGLMKELIKALEKELSNRGFRSSYTLCRASSSGINSAFASLGYAYTGRLINNCKIGNGFEDMNIWCKMLKENRLE
;
A
#
# COMPACT_ATOMS: atom_id res chain seq x y z
N MET A 1 19.43 2.19 33.73
CA MET A 1 18.66 2.33 32.47
C MET A 1 18.13 0.94 32.16
N ASP A 2 16.80 0.80 32.16
CA ASP A 2 16.04 -0.46 32.05
C ASP A 2 16.25 -1.28 30.76
N GLY A 3 17.01 -0.75 29.79
CA GLY A 3 17.32 -1.44 28.54
C GLY A 3 16.30 -1.21 27.41
N SER A 4 15.27 -0.38 27.62
CA SER A 4 14.32 0.00 26.56
C SER A 4 15.02 0.72 25.41
N ARG A 5 14.69 0.33 24.18
CA ARG A 5 15.28 0.87 22.95
C ARG A 5 14.24 0.95 21.85
N ALA A 6 14.33 1.97 21.02
CA ALA A 6 13.51 2.12 19.82
C ALA A 6 14.36 2.61 18.64
N GLU A 7 14.02 2.12 17.44
CA GLU A 7 14.57 2.60 16.18
C GLU A 7 13.68 3.71 15.62
N LEU A 8 14.23 4.91 15.46
CA LEU A 8 13.51 6.09 15.01
C LEU A 8 13.85 6.38 13.55
N ILE A 9 12.81 6.51 12.72
CA ILE A 9 12.92 7.06 11.37
C ILE A 9 12.23 8.42 11.36
N ILE A 10 13.02 9.47 11.19
CA ILE A 10 12.53 10.84 11.10
C ILE A 10 12.22 11.15 9.64
N ASP A 11 10.95 11.31 9.33
CA ASP A 11 10.43 11.61 8.00
C ASP A 11 10.00 13.08 7.96
N TYR A 12 10.98 13.96 7.72
CA TYR A 12 10.77 15.41 7.68
C TYR A 12 9.75 15.83 6.61
N TYR A 13 9.73 15.14 5.47
CA TYR A 13 8.83 15.48 4.37
C TYR A 13 7.35 15.26 4.77
N ASN A 14 7.05 14.15 5.45
CA ASN A 14 5.71 13.85 5.95
C ASN A 14 5.46 14.37 7.38
N SER A 15 6.38 15.17 7.94
CA SER A 15 6.31 15.71 9.30
C SER A 15 5.91 14.62 10.31
N ARG A 16 6.67 13.51 10.35
CA ARG A 16 6.41 12.40 11.27
C ARG A 16 7.67 11.69 11.74
N ILE A 17 7.55 11.01 12.87
CA ILE A 17 8.51 9.97 13.30
C ILE A 17 7.82 8.61 13.16
N LYS A 18 8.53 7.62 12.63
CA LYS A 18 8.12 6.22 12.67
C LYS A 18 9.01 5.45 13.64
N ILE A 19 8.40 4.61 14.46
CA ILE A 19 9.04 3.62 15.30
C ILE A 19 8.72 2.25 14.70
N ILE A 20 9.71 1.62 14.07
CA ILE A 20 9.51 0.33 13.38
C ILE A 20 9.86 -0.84 14.30
N ASN A 21 10.83 -0.65 15.18
CA ASN A 21 11.26 -1.64 16.15
C ASN A 21 11.39 -0.99 17.52
N PHE A 22 10.79 -1.58 18.54
CA PHE A 22 11.07 -1.24 19.93
C PHE A 22 11.16 -2.49 20.80
N THR A 23 11.93 -2.38 21.88
CA THR A 23 12.11 -3.43 22.89
C THR A 23 12.09 -2.80 24.28
N GLY A 24 11.66 -3.57 25.27
CA GLY A 24 11.50 -3.09 26.65
C GLY A 24 10.13 -2.47 26.89
N ASN A 25 10.03 -1.66 27.94
CA ASN A 25 8.82 -0.93 28.32
C ASN A 25 8.76 0.41 27.55
N PHE A 26 7.65 0.64 26.86
CA PHE A 26 7.38 1.81 26.03
C PHE A 26 7.17 3.09 26.86
N GLU A 27 6.60 3.00 28.07
CA GLU A 27 6.41 4.18 28.95
C GLU A 27 7.75 4.88 29.23
N ASN A 28 8.83 4.10 29.37
CA ASN A 28 10.18 4.61 29.63
C ASN A 28 10.77 5.44 28.47
N ILE A 29 10.29 5.22 27.23
CA ILE A 29 10.74 5.97 26.05
C ILE A 29 9.72 6.98 25.55
N SER A 30 8.44 6.84 25.92
CA SER A 30 7.33 7.67 25.43
C SER A 30 7.60 9.17 25.65
N GLY A 31 8.02 9.57 26.86
CA GLY A 31 8.36 10.96 27.17
C GLY A 31 9.54 11.50 26.33
N ILE A 32 10.55 10.66 26.08
CA ILE A 32 11.69 11.02 25.23
C ILE A 32 11.23 11.21 23.77
N LEU A 33 10.36 10.34 23.27
CA LEU A 33 9.82 10.43 21.91
C LEU A 33 9.05 11.73 21.69
N GLN A 34 8.27 12.19 22.68
CA GLN A 34 7.57 13.47 22.63
C GLN A 34 8.57 14.64 22.55
N ILE A 35 9.60 14.66 23.40
CA ILE A 35 10.64 15.70 23.37
C ILE A 35 11.37 15.72 22.03
N VAL A 36 11.77 14.55 21.51
CA VAL A 36 12.44 14.46 20.20
C VAL A 36 11.54 15.02 19.10
N ALA A 37 10.26 14.65 19.10
CA ALA A 37 9.31 15.09 18.11
C ALA A 37 9.06 16.61 18.13
N GLU A 38 9.03 17.22 19.32
CA GLU A 38 8.99 18.68 19.48
C GLU A 38 10.26 19.35 18.93
N ILE A 39 11.46 18.81 19.26
CA ILE A 39 12.74 19.33 18.78
C ILE A 39 12.82 19.29 17.25
N VAL A 40 12.42 18.17 16.64
CA VAL A 40 12.45 18.01 15.18
C VAL A 40 11.22 18.60 14.48
N LYS A 41 10.27 19.15 15.25
CA LYS A 41 9.07 19.85 14.78
C LYS A 41 8.21 19.00 13.85
N VAL A 42 7.93 17.77 14.25
CA VAL A 42 7.02 16.85 13.53
C VAL A 42 5.65 16.79 14.21
N GLY A 43 4.58 16.65 13.42
CA GLY A 43 3.21 16.69 13.94
C GLY A 43 2.62 15.34 14.35
N LYS A 44 3.30 14.23 14.06
CA LYS A 44 2.79 12.86 14.27
C LYS A 44 3.90 11.87 14.63
N ILE A 45 3.66 11.00 15.59
CA ILE A 45 4.48 9.80 15.84
C ILE A 45 3.66 8.57 15.48
N ILE A 46 4.27 7.61 14.79
CA ILE A 46 3.65 6.34 14.39
C ILE A 46 4.49 5.20 14.94
N VAL A 47 3.84 4.22 15.56
CA VAL A 47 4.49 3.03 16.12
C VAL A 47 3.94 1.79 15.43
N TYR A 48 4.85 0.97 14.92
CA TYR A 48 4.59 -0.38 14.44
C TYR A 48 4.80 -1.31 15.63
N ALA A 49 3.72 -1.97 16.07
CA ALA A 49 3.73 -2.74 17.30
C ALA A 49 3.16 -4.14 17.09
N SER A 50 3.69 -5.12 17.82
CA SER A 50 3.00 -6.41 18.00
C SER A 50 1.84 -6.26 18.99
N LEU A 51 0.88 -7.19 18.91
CA LEU A 51 -0.30 -7.25 19.79
C LEU A 51 0.03 -7.13 21.29
N GLU A 52 1.17 -7.69 21.70
CA GLU A 52 1.64 -7.72 23.09
C GLU A 52 1.88 -6.31 23.68
N ASN A 53 2.08 -5.30 22.82
CA ASN A 53 2.50 -3.96 23.21
C ASN A 53 1.37 -2.90 23.14
N ILE A 54 0.18 -3.28 22.64
CA ILE A 54 -0.89 -2.32 22.36
C ILE A 54 -1.36 -1.60 23.62
N LYS A 55 -1.66 -2.34 24.69
CA LYS A 55 -2.21 -1.76 25.94
C LYS A 55 -1.28 -0.71 26.56
N GLU A 56 0.02 -0.94 26.48
CA GLU A 56 1.03 -0.02 26.98
C GLU A 56 1.05 1.28 26.16
N LEU A 57 1.01 1.16 24.83
CA LEU A 57 0.91 2.29 23.91
C LEU A 57 -0.38 3.09 24.11
N GLU A 58 -1.52 2.42 24.30
CA GLU A 58 -2.81 3.05 24.60
C GLU A 58 -2.76 3.83 25.92
N THR A 59 -2.11 3.27 26.95
CA THR A 59 -1.89 3.95 28.24
C THR A 59 -1.03 5.20 28.08
N CYS A 60 -0.10 5.19 27.13
CA CYS A 60 0.68 6.35 26.72
C CYS A 60 -0.08 7.34 25.80
N GLY A 61 -1.37 7.13 25.53
CA GLY A 61 -2.20 8.02 24.72
C GLY A 61 -2.07 7.82 23.21
N TYR A 62 -1.48 6.71 22.75
CA TYR A 62 -1.47 6.36 21.33
C TYR A 62 -2.79 5.71 20.94
N ILE A 63 -3.23 5.95 19.71
CA ILE A 63 -4.51 5.46 19.17
C ILE A 63 -4.22 4.55 17.98
N GLU A 64 -4.80 3.36 17.96
CA GLU A 64 -4.72 2.45 16.82
C GLU A 64 -5.46 3.02 15.60
N GLU A 65 -4.77 3.06 14.46
CA GLU A 65 -5.31 3.51 13.18
C GLU A 65 -5.59 2.35 12.21
N GLY A 66 -4.93 1.21 12.42
CA GLY A 66 -5.13 0.02 11.61
C GLY A 66 -4.09 -1.05 11.82
N ILE A 67 -4.27 -2.15 11.09
CA ILE A 67 -3.48 -3.38 11.27
C ILE A 67 -2.90 -3.81 9.93
N ILE A 68 -1.60 -4.10 9.89
CA ILE A 68 -0.97 -4.79 8.75
C ILE A 68 -0.98 -6.29 9.04
N SER A 69 -1.97 -6.99 8.49
CA SER A 69 -2.14 -8.43 8.75
C SER A 69 -1.02 -9.27 8.15
N GLY A 70 -0.52 -10.23 8.93
CA GLY A 70 0.57 -11.11 8.54
C GLY A 70 1.92 -10.40 8.33
N TYR A 71 2.11 -9.20 8.90
CA TYR A 71 3.35 -8.44 8.77
C TYR A 71 4.56 -9.25 9.24
N TYR A 72 4.51 -9.86 10.43
CA TYR A 72 5.63 -10.63 10.98
C TYR A 72 5.61 -12.07 10.47
N ALA A 73 6.32 -12.32 9.38
CA ALA A 73 6.53 -13.60 8.73
C ALA A 73 5.23 -14.35 8.36
N GLY A 74 4.14 -13.61 8.14
CA GLY A 74 2.81 -14.19 7.90
C GLY A 74 2.15 -14.84 9.12
N LYS A 75 2.71 -14.64 10.32
CA LYS A 75 2.27 -15.33 11.55
C LYS A 75 1.60 -14.39 12.55
N LYS A 76 2.11 -13.17 12.69
CA LYS A 76 1.55 -12.15 13.57
C LYS A 76 1.28 -10.86 12.79
N ASP A 77 0.30 -10.13 13.25
CA ASP A 77 -0.08 -8.85 12.71
C ASP A 77 0.76 -7.72 13.31
N CYS A 78 0.93 -6.64 12.56
CA CYS A 78 1.49 -5.40 13.06
C CYS A 78 0.38 -4.36 13.24
N HIS A 79 0.20 -3.89 14.46
CA HIS A 79 -0.73 -2.83 14.80
C HIS A 79 -0.03 -1.50 14.63
N ILE A 80 -0.70 -0.56 13.96
CA ILE A 80 -0.18 0.78 13.70
C ILE A 80 -0.89 1.76 14.63
N LEU A 81 -0.14 2.28 15.59
CA LEU A 81 -0.65 3.22 16.59
C LEU A 81 -0.01 4.59 16.39
N SER A 82 -0.79 5.65 16.62
CA SER A 82 -0.36 7.03 16.38
C SER A 82 -0.60 7.93 17.57
N SER A 83 0.33 8.85 17.79
CA SER A 83 0.19 10.01 18.68
C SER A 83 0.25 11.28 17.85
N TYR A 84 -0.68 12.21 18.13
CA TYR A 84 -0.87 13.45 17.37
C TYR A 84 -0.43 14.64 18.21
N LEU A 85 0.73 15.19 17.87
CA LEU A 85 1.32 16.33 18.56
C LEU A 85 0.65 17.62 18.07
N GLU A 86 0.27 17.62 16.79
CA GLU A 86 -0.65 18.57 16.22
C GLU A 86 -2.05 17.93 16.17
N SER A 87 -3.01 18.49 16.91
CA SER A 87 -4.39 17.93 16.97
C SER A 87 -5.05 17.83 15.59
N SER A 88 -4.74 18.75 14.67
CA SER A 88 -5.20 18.72 13.29
C SER A 88 -4.76 17.47 12.53
N ARG A 89 -3.61 16.85 12.88
CA ARG A 89 -3.14 15.60 12.27
C ARG A 89 -4.04 14.42 12.59
N GLY A 90 -4.77 14.46 13.70
CA GLY A 90 -5.76 13.44 14.07
C GLY A 90 -7.13 13.60 13.40
N VAL A 91 -7.32 14.64 12.57
CA VAL A 91 -8.62 14.96 11.95
C VAL A 91 -8.56 14.79 10.44
N SER A 92 -9.24 13.76 9.93
CA SER A 92 -9.41 13.56 8.49
C SER A 92 -10.31 14.64 7.88
N SER A 93 -9.79 15.37 6.90
CA SER A 93 -10.55 16.43 6.19
C SER A 93 -11.60 15.89 5.22
N ASN A 94 -11.45 14.64 4.75
CA ASN A 94 -12.28 14.05 3.70
C ASN A 94 -12.98 12.76 4.13
N LYS A 95 -13.11 12.53 5.44
CA LYS A 95 -13.55 11.27 6.05
C LYS A 95 -14.77 10.65 5.37
N GLU A 96 -15.86 11.39 5.24
CA GLU A 96 -17.12 10.88 4.67
C GLU A 96 -16.95 10.38 3.23
N LYS A 97 -16.24 11.15 2.40
CA LYS A 97 -15.99 10.81 0.99
C LYS A 97 -15.12 9.55 0.89
N GLU A 98 -14.09 9.44 1.71
CA GLU A 98 -13.18 8.30 1.72
C GLU A 98 -13.82 7.04 2.29
N ASP A 99 -14.68 7.18 3.31
CA ASP A 99 -15.50 6.10 3.83
C ASP A 99 -16.47 5.59 2.76
N GLN A 100 -17.08 6.51 1.99
CA GLN A 100 -17.94 6.14 0.87
C GLN A 100 -17.16 5.42 -0.23
N ILE A 101 -15.94 5.85 -0.57
CA ILE A 101 -15.06 5.15 -1.52
C ILE A 101 -14.78 3.73 -1.03
N THR A 102 -14.39 3.57 0.23
CA THR A 102 -14.06 2.28 0.84
C THR A 102 -15.27 1.35 0.83
N LYS A 103 -16.43 1.84 1.30
CA LYS A 103 -17.71 1.12 1.30
C LYS A 103 -18.12 0.67 -0.11
N ASN A 104 -17.96 1.55 -1.11
CA ASN A 104 -18.24 1.22 -2.50
C ASN A 104 -17.33 0.10 -3.03
N CYS A 105 -16.04 0.13 -2.69
CA CYS A 105 -15.09 -0.91 -3.09
C CYS A 105 -15.49 -2.27 -2.49
N LEU A 106 -15.77 -2.32 -1.19
CA LEU A 106 -16.18 -3.55 -0.48
C LEU A 106 -17.53 -4.09 -0.98
N THR A 107 -18.51 -3.21 -1.25
CA THR A 107 -19.83 -3.60 -1.74
C THR A 107 -19.76 -4.24 -3.13
N LYS A 108 -18.96 -3.65 -4.04
CA LYS A 108 -18.75 -4.21 -5.38
C LYS A 108 -18.16 -5.63 -5.34
N VAL A 109 -17.23 -5.89 -4.42
CA VAL A 109 -16.66 -7.23 -4.20
C VAL A 109 -17.71 -8.20 -3.67
N GLY A 110 -18.52 -7.78 -2.69
CA GLY A 110 -19.61 -8.59 -2.15
C GLY A 110 -20.65 -8.99 -3.21
N ILE A 111 -21.05 -8.06 -4.07
CA ILE A 111 -21.98 -8.33 -5.18
C ILE A 111 -21.35 -9.28 -6.20
N ALA A 112 -20.07 -9.07 -6.56
CA ALA A 112 -19.37 -9.93 -7.52
C ALA A 112 -19.26 -11.38 -7.02
N ARG A 113 -19.03 -11.60 -5.72
CA ARG A 113 -18.99 -12.93 -5.10
C ARG A 113 -20.36 -13.62 -5.01
N ARG A 114 -21.46 -12.86 -4.99
CA ARG A 114 -22.84 -13.37 -4.87
C ARG A 114 -23.49 -13.72 -6.21
N LYS A 115 -22.94 -13.30 -7.34
CA LYS A 115 -23.46 -13.72 -8.64
C LYS A 115 -23.25 -15.24 -8.80
N PRO A 116 -24.31 -16.05 -8.95
CA PRO A 116 -24.14 -17.46 -9.23
C PRO A 116 -23.37 -17.61 -10.55
N ASN A 117 -22.41 -18.53 -10.61
CA ASN A 117 -21.95 -19.05 -11.89
C ASN A 117 -23.19 -19.53 -12.64
N LYS A 118 -23.57 -18.85 -13.71
CA LYS A 118 -24.56 -19.39 -14.65
C LYS A 118 -23.91 -20.61 -15.29
N GLN A 119 -24.12 -21.78 -14.66
CA GLN A 119 -23.95 -23.07 -15.31
C GLN A 119 -24.90 -23.13 -16.51
N ASP A 120 -24.41 -23.80 -17.54
CA ASP A 120 -24.98 -23.95 -18.86
C ASP A 120 -26.46 -24.34 -18.80
N ASP A 121 -27.33 -23.52 -19.39
CA ASP A 121 -28.65 -23.97 -19.81
C ASP A 121 -28.90 -23.51 -21.24
N HIS A 122 -28.85 -24.47 -22.16
CA HIS A 122 -29.10 -24.32 -23.58
C HIS A 122 -30.58 -24.02 -23.83
N ARG A 123 -31.02 -22.77 -23.65
CA ARG A 123 -32.25 -22.28 -24.27
C ARG A 123 -32.08 -20.90 -24.88
N LYS A 124 -32.10 -20.88 -26.22
CA LYS A 124 -32.15 -19.70 -27.09
C LYS A 124 -33.17 -18.69 -26.58
N LYS A 125 -32.71 -17.50 -26.21
CA LYS A 125 -33.49 -16.26 -26.32
C LYS A 125 -32.58 -15.16 -26.86
N GLU A 126 -32.81 -14.83 -28.12
CA GLU A 126 -32.31 -13.64 -28.78
C GLU A 126 -32.77 -12.41 -27.99
N SER A 127 -31.80 -11.77 -27.35
CA SER A 127 -31.91 -10.39 -26.90
C SER A 127 -30.50 -9.83 -26.95
N ILE A 128 -30.32 -8.79 -27.75
CA ILE A 128 -29.06 -8.06 -27.96
C ILE A 128 -28.73 -7.34 -26.66
N GLY A 129 -28.16 -8.08 -25.72
CA GLY A 129 -27.51 -7.56 -24.53
C GLY A 129 -26.03 -7.86 -24.67
N ILE A 130 -25.24 -6.82 -24.87
CA ILE A 130 -23.77 -6.90 -24.91
C ILE A 130 -23.31 -7.61 -23.64
N ARG A 131 -23.01 -8.91 -23.76
CA ARG A 131 -22.36 -9.69 -22.72
C ARG A 131 -20.95 -9.13 -22.61
N LYS A 132 -20.66 -8.35 -21.56
CA LYS A 132 -19.28 -8.07 -21.15
C LYS A 132 -18.70 -9.38 -20.64
N GLU A 133 -18.27 -10.23 -21.56
CA GLU A 133 -17.34 -11.32 -21.29
C GLU A 133 -16.15 -10.74 -20.53
N GLY A 134 -15.61 -11.51 -19.57
CA GLY A 134 -14.45 -11.09 -18.78
C GLY A 134 -13.32 -10.75 -19.74
N ILE A 135 -13.09 -9.46 -19.95
CA ILE A 135 -12.02 -8.96 -20.81
C ILE A 135 -10.73 -9.41 -20.13
N GLY A 136 -10.16 -10.51 -20.59
CA GLY A 136 -8.81 -10.94 -20.24
C GLY A 136 -7.85 -9.80 -20.53
N PHE A 137 -6.68 -9.81 -19.88
CA PHE A 137 -5.66 -8.79 -20.10
C PHE A 137 -5.46 -8.56 -21.60
N PRO A 138 -5.60 -7.33 -22.11
CA PRO A 138 -5.61 -7.12 -23.55
C PRO A 138 -4.27 -7.61 -24.12
N LYS A 139 -4.32 -8.48 -25.14
CA LYS A 139 -3.13 -9.15 -25.72
C LYS A 139 -2.04 -8.18 -26.22
N GLU A 140 -2.39 -6.91 -26.37
CA GLU A 140 -1.51 -5.81 -26.78
C GLU A 140 -0.55 -5.33 -25.68
N TYR A 141 -0.78 -5.71 -24.41
CA TYR A 141 0.10 -5.37 -23.31
C TYR A 141 1.00 -6.54 -22.93
N SER A 142 2.24 -6.23 -22.56
CA SER A 142 3.16 -7.15 -21.88
C SER A 142 3.41 -6.67 -20.45
N ILE A 143 3.62 -7.60 -19.52
CA ILE A 143 4.11 -7.29 -18.17
C ILE A 143 5.52 -7.86 -18.06
N LYS A 144 6.47 -7.04 -17.62
CA LYS A 144 7.85 -7.46 -17.35
C LYS A 144 8.39 -6.84 -16.05
N PRO A 145 9.38 -7.48 -15.40
CA PRO A 145 10.22 -6.80 -14.44
C PRO A 145 10.96 -5.63 -15.09
N ALA A 146 11.09 -4.52 -14.38
CA ALA A 146 11.95 -3.42 -14.81
C ALA A 146 13.41 -3.86 -14.72
N VAL A 147 14.22 -3.39 -15.66
CA VAL A 147 15.68 -3.46 -15.60
C VAL A 147 16.27 -2.06 -15.44
N GLN A 148 17.55 -1.96 -15.09
CA GLN A 148 18.22 -0.66 -14.91
C GLN A 148 18.09 0.25 -16.15
N ALA A 149 18.07 -0.30 -17.36
CA ALA A 149 17.87 0.46 -18.60
C ALA A 149 16.48 1.13 -18.70
N ASP A 150 15.48 0.66 -17.95
CA ASP A 150 14.13 1.25 -17.90
C ASP A 150 14.07 2.48 -16.96
N ALA A 151 15.06 2.69 -16.09
CA ALA A 151 15.00 3.66 -14.99
C ALA A 151 14.76 5.11 -15.47
N SER A 152 15.40 5.52 -16.55
CA SER A 152 15.20 6.86 -17.14
C SER A 152 13.74 7.06 -17.61
N LEU A 153 13.17 6.07 -18.30
CA LEU A 153 11.77 6.12 -18.77
C LEU A 153 10.78 6.09 -17.61
N MET A 154 11.04 5.28 -16.58
CA MET A 154 10.24 5.26 -15.36
C MET A 154 10.27 6.62 -14.66
N ALA A 155 11.45 7.22 -14.50
CA ALA A 155 11.61 8.54 -13.88
C ALA A 155 10.83 9.63 -14.63
N MET A 156 10.86 9.59 -15.98
CA MET A 156 10.07 10.49 -16.81
C MET A 156 8.56 10.31 -16.57
N LEU A 157 8.09 9.06 -16.50
CA LEU A 157 6.67 8.76 -16.29
C LEU A 157 6.19 9.24 -14.92
N TYR A 158 6.96 8.97 -13.86
CA TYR A 158 6.68 9.48 -12.52
C TYR A 158 6.66 11.01 -12.49
N ARG A 159 7.64 11.68 -13.12
CA ARG A 159 7.68 13.15 -13.16
C ARG A 159 6.42 13.76 -13.77
N GLN A 160 5.84 13.13 -14.77
CA GLN A 160 4.64 13.64 -15.45
C GLN A 160 3.39 13.55 -14.58
N GLU A 161 3.21 12.45 -13.85
CA GLU A 161 1.97 12.15 -13.13
C GLU A 161 2.06 12.43 -11.61
N PHE A 162 3.24 12.35 -11.01
CA PHE A 162 3.51 12.50 -9.57
C PHE A 162 4.28 13.80 -9.28
N LYS A 163 3.59 14.95 -9.37
CA LYS A 163 4.22 16.27 -9.14
C LYS A 163 4.73 16.48 -7.71
N PHE A 164 4.05 15.91 -6.71
CA PHE A 164 4.35 16.10 -5.29
C PHE A 164 4.16 14.77 -4.55
N TYR A 165 5.15 13.88 -4.71
CA TYR A 165 5.15 12.55 -4.11
C TYR A 165 6.33 12.43 -3.12
N PRO A 166 6.16 11.75 -1.97
CA PRO A 166 7.19 11.70 -0.93
C PRO A 166 8.52 11.09 -1.36
N ALA A 167 8.47 10.04 -2.18
CA ALA A 167 9.67 9.40 -2.72
C ALA A 167 10.15 10.13 -4.00
N PRO A 168 11.47 10.34 -4.19
CA PRO A 168 12.02 11.03 -5.36
C PRO A 168 12.06 10.14 -6.62
N LEU A 169 10.91 9.53 -6.96
CA LEU A 169 10.74 8.61 -8.09
C LEU A 169 10.98 9.27 -9.46
N HIS A 170 11.02 10.60 -9.52
CA HIS A 170 11.35 11.37 -10.72
C HIS A 170 12.87 11.48 -10.98
N MET A 171 13.70 10.91 -10.10
CA MET A 171 15.15 10.87 -10.21
C MET A 171 15.59 9.45 -10.60
N GLU A 172 16.23 9.33 -11.76
CA GLU A 172 16.77 8.05 -12.25
C GLU A 172 17.75 7.42 -11.25
N SER A 173 18.64 8.22 -10.65
CA SER A 173 19.60 7.76 -9.65
C SER A 173 18.94 7.16 -8.40
N TYR A 174 17.76 7.67 -8.01
CA TYR A 174 16.99 7.09 -6.92
C TYR A 174 16.40 5.74 -7.32
N LEU A 175 15.81 5.63 -8.51
CA LEU A 175 15.25 4.38 -9.01
C LEU A 175 16.33 3.30 -9.17
N LEU A 176 17.51 3.64 -9.71
CA LEU A 176 18.65 2.71 -9.79
C LEU A 176 19.05 2.21 -8.39
N LYS A 177 19.14 3.11 -7.42
CA LYS A 177 19.45 2.74 -6.03
C LYS A 177 18.39 1.82 -5.42
N THR A 178 17.10 2.07 -5.66
CA THR A 178 16.03 1.22 -5.09
C THR A 178 15.93 -0.13 -5.80
N MET A 179 16.17 -0.18 -7.12
CA MET A 179 16.28 -1.42 -7.89
C MET A 179 17.41 -2.33 -7.41
N ASP A 180 18.53 -1.75 -6.97
CA ASP A 180 19.67 -2.49 -6.40
C ASP A 180 19.46 -2.87 -4.92
N SER A 181 18.28 -2.58 -4.36
CA SER A 181 17.90 -2.86 -2.98
C SER A 181 16.72 -3.85 -2.94
N ASN A 182 15.87 -3.75 -1.91
CA ASN A 182 14.72 -4.63 -1.74
C ASN A 182 13.46 -4.10 -2.45
N VAL A 183 13.57 -3.42 -3.60
CA VAL A 183 12.39 -2.92 -4.32
C VAL A 183 12.26 -3.59 -5.68
N LEU A 184 11.15 -4.31 -5.87
CA LEU A 184 10.80 -4.94 -7.15
C LEU A 184 9.89 -4.00 -7.94
N TYR A 185 10.23 -3.69 -9.18
CA TYR A 185 9.38 -2.91 -10.08
C TYR A 185 8.87 -3.79 -11.22
N LEU A 186 7.56 -3.69 -11.52
CA LEU A 186 6.97 -4.27 -12.73
C LEU A 186 6.40 -3.17 -13.63
N LEU A 187 6.52 -3.40 -14.93
CA LEU A 187 6.11 -2.50 -15.99
C LEU A 187 5.04 -3.18 -16.84
N ALA A 188 4.02 -2.41 -17.24
CA ALA A 188 3.09 -2.78 -18.30
C ALA A 188 3.39 -1.94 -19.54
N GLU A 189 3.73 -2.62 -20.63
CA GLU A 189 4.15 -1.99 -21.88
C GLU A 189 3.18 -2.29 -23.02
N LYS A 190 3.08 -1.35 -23.97
CA LYS A 190 2.43 -1.55 -25.27
C LYS A 190 3.28 -0.87 -26.33
N GLN A 191 3.64 -1.61 -27.38
CA GLN A 191 4.47 -1.11 -28.49
C GLN A 191 5.77 -0.42 -28.01
N GLY A 192 6.44 -1.02 -27.03
CA GLY A 192 7.71 -0.51 -26.47
C GLY A 192 7.59 0.73 -25.58
N LYS A 193 6.37 1.15 -25.21
CA LYS A 193 6.14 2.27 -24.29
C LYS A 193 5.62 1.76 -22.95
N ILE A 194 6.19 2.24 -21.85
CA ILE A 194 5.71 2.00 -20.49
C ILE A 194 4.46 2.85 -20.26
N LEU A 195 3.33 2.21 -19.94
CA LEU A 195 2.03 2.88 -19.76
C LEU A 195 1.47 2.71 -18.35
N SER A 196 1.96 1.72 -17.62
CA SER A 196 1.66 1.52 -16.21
C SER A 196 2.86 0.86 -15.54
N LEU A 197 3.04 1.11 -14.26
CA LEU A 197 4.05 0.49 -13.43
C LEU A 197 3.58 0.41 -11.98
N ALA A 198 4.17 -0.49 -11.22
CA ALA A 198 3.98 -0.61 -9.78
C ALA A 198 5.23 -1.20 -9.15
N SER A 199 5.47 -0.90 -7.88
CA SER A 199 6.59 -1.44 -7.11
C SER A 199 6.10 -2.29 -5.94
N ALA A 200 6.97 -3.15 -5.44
CA ALA A 200 6.85 -3.78 -4.14
C ALA A 200 8.13 -3.54 -3.34
N GLU A 201 8.03 -2.76 -2.26
CA GLU A 201 9.09 -2.62 -1.27
C GLU A 201 9.05 -3.84 -0.34
N MET A 202 10.11 -4.63 -0.40
CA MET A 202 10.20 -5.93 0.27
C MET A 202 10.91 -5.80 1.61
N ASP A 203 10.37 -6.46 2.62
CA ASP A 203 11.03 -6.67 3.91
C ASP A 203 11.39 -8.16 4.04
N PRO A 204 12.63 -8.56 3.72
CA PRO A 204 13.05 -9.96 3.81
C PRO A 204 13.04 -10.53 5.24
N ILE A 205 13.18 -9.67 6.26
CA ILE A 205 13.21 -10.08 7.67
C ILE A 205 11.81 -10.50 8.09
N ASN A 206 10.83 -9.62 7.83
CA ASN A 206 9.43 -9.86 8.17
C ASN A 206 8.69 -10.68 7.09
N LYS A 207 9.31 -10.95 5.93
CA LYS A 207 8.70 -11.68 4.81
C LYS A 207 7.36 -11.08 4.38
N CYS A 208 7.24 -9.76 4.47
CA CYS A 208 6.11 -8.99 3.94
C CYS A 208 6.60 -8.02 2.88
N ALA A 209 5.69 -7.54 2.01
CA ALA A 209 6.02 -6.49 1.06
C ALA A 209 4.90 -5.46 0.95
N GLU A 210 5.27 -4.19 0.80
CA GLU A 210 4.37 -3.10 0.50
C GLU A 210 4.28 -2.89 -1.00
N VAL A 211 3.12 -3.14 -1.60
CA VAL A 211 2.84 -2.76 -2.98
C VAL A 211 2.57 -1.26 -3.03
N THR A 212 3.45 -0.52 -3.71
CA THR A 212 3.48 0.94 -3.72
C THR A 212 3.86 1.50 -5.09
N ASP A 213 4.00 2.82 -5.18
CA ASP A 213 4.36 3.58 -6.38
C ASP A 213 3.52 3.26 -7.63
N CYS A 214 2.26 2.87 -7.40
CA CYS A 214 1.32 2.43 -8.42
C CYS A 214 0.90 3.58 -9.34
N LEU A 215 1.25 3.48 -10.62
CA LEU A 215 0.91 4.47 -11.63
C LEU A 215 0.36 3.84 -12.91
N THR A 216 -0.74 4.39 -13.43
CA THR A 216 -1.24 4.15 -14.79
C THR A 216 -1.52 5.50 -15.42
N ILE A 217 -0.98 5.74 -16.63
CA ILE A 217 -1.22 6.99 -17.33
C ILE A 217 -2.71 7.21 -17.60
N SER A 218 -3.11 8.48 -17.62
CA SER A 218 -4.53 8.85 -17.66
C SER A 218 -5.30 8.23 -18.84
N SER A 219 -4.69 8.10 -20.03
CA SER A 219 -5.32 7.50 -21.23
C SER A 219 -5.53 5.99 -21.16
N GLU A 220 -4.90 5.29 -20.21
CA GLU A 220 -4.92 3.83 -20.08
C GLU A 220 -5.62 3.34 -18.80
N ARG A 221 -6.15 4.27 -18.00
CA ARG A 221 -6.93 3.94 -16.80
C ARG A 221 -8.22 3.19 -17.17
N GLY A 222 -8.69 2.34 -16.25
CA GLY A 222 -9.91 1.56 -16.43
C GLY A 222 -9.74 0.28 -17.27
N ARG A 223 -8.57 0.03 -17.86
CA ARG A 223 -8.27 -1.20 -18.63
C ARG A 223 -7.79 -2.38 -17.79
N GLY A 224 -7.63 -2.17 -16.48
CA GLY A 224 -7.22 -3.24 -15.55
C GLY A 224 -5.70 -3.47 -15.45
N LEU A 225 -4.86 -2.66 -16.10
CA LEU A 225 -3.39 -2.80 -16.08
C LEU A 225 -2.83 -2.92 -14.66
N MET A 226 -3.24 -2.02 -13.76
CA MET A 226 -2.81 -2.04 -12.36
C MET A 226 -3.16 -3.36 -11.64
N LYS A 227 -4.31 -3.97 -11.95
CA LYS A 227 -4.68 -5.25 -11.32
C LYS A 227 -3.76 -6.38 -11.77
N GLU A 228 -3.38 -6.40 -13.04
CA GLU A 228 -2.48 -7.42 -13.57
C GLU A 228 -1.04 -7.20 -13.07
N LEU A 229 -0.59 -5.95 -12.92
CA LEU A 229 0.68 -5.62 -12.26
C LEU A 229 0.70 -6.12 -10.81
N ILE A 230 -0.35 -5.84 -10.02
CA ILE A 230 -0.44 -6.33 -8.63
C ILE A 230 -0.42 -7.86 -8.58
N LYS A 231 -1.17 -8.57 -9.45
CA LYS A 231 -1.13 -10.04 -9.51
C LYS A 231 0.26 -10.57 -9.86
N ALA A 232 0.96 -9.91 -10.79
CA ALA A 232 2.30 -10.30 -11.18
C ALA A 232 3.30 -10.06 -10.03
N LEU A 233 3.18 -8.95 -9.30
CA LEU A 233 3.93 -8.70 -8.07
C LEU A 233 3.64 -9.77 -7.03
N GLU A 234 2.37 -10.09 -6.75
CA GLU A 234 2.00 -11.16 -5.81
C GLU A 234 2.65 -12.49 -6.16
N LYS A 235 2.63 -12.88 -7.45
CA LYS A 235 3.26 -14.11 -7.93
C LYS A 235 4.77 -14.12 -7.67
N GLU A 236 5.43 -13.02 -8.00
CA GLU A 236 6.88 -12.90 -7.82
C GLU A 236 7.28 -12.86 -6.34
N LEU A 237 6.51 -12.16 -5.50
CA LEU A 237 6.68 -12.16 -4.05
C LEU A 237 6.50 -13.56 -3.45
N SER A 238 5.45 -14.30 -3.86
CA SER A 238 5.25 -15.70 -3.48
C SER A 238 6.44 -16.59 -3.88
N ASN A 239 6.96 -16.43 -5.11
CA ASN A 239 8.13 -17.18 -5.59
C ASN A 239 9.38 -16.89 -4.76
N ARG A 240 9.54 -15.66 -4.28
CA ARG A 240 10.64 -15.22 -3.42
C ARG A 240 10.46 -15.56 -1.94
N GLY A 241 9.38 -16.25 -1.57
CA GLY A 241 9.14 -16.72 -0.21
C GLY A 241 8.52 -15.68 0.74
N PHE A 242 7.99 -14.58 0.21
CA PHE A 242 7.19 -13.62 0.98
C PHE A 242 5.83 -14.24 1.34
N ARG A 243 5.31 -13.90 2.52
CA ARG A 243 4.12 -14.50 3.12
C ARG A 243 2.90 -13.59 3.06
N SER A 244 3.10 -12.29 3.03
CA SER A 244 2.04 -11.29 3.02
C SER A 244 2.41 -10.12 2.12
N SER A 245 1.37 -9.46 1.61
CA SER A 245 1.45 -8.23 0.85
C SER A 245 0.47 -7.24 1.45
N TYR A 246 0.88 -5.98 1.54
CA TYR A 246 0.00 -4.90 1.96
C TYR A 246 0.23 -3.66 1.11
N THR A 247 -0.58 -2.63 1.34
CA THR A 247 -0.37 -1.31 0.74
C THR A 247 -0.87 -0.23 1.69
N LEU A 248 -0.17 0.89 1.72
CA LEU A 248 -0.69 2.14 2.24
C LEU A 248 -1.05 3.00 1.03
N CYS A 249 -2.32 2.94 0.59
CA CYS A 249 -2.75 3.69 -0.59
C CYS A 249 -3.69 4.82 -0.23
N ARG A 250 -3.58 5.94 -0.96
CA ARG A 250 -4.36 7.15 -0.69
C ARG A 250 -5.86 6.85 -0.65
N ALA A 251 -6.52 7.17 0.47
CA ALA A 251 -7.92 6.83 0.72
C ALA A 251 -8.88 7.51 -0.27
N SER A 252 -8.53 8.72 -0.73
CA SER A 252 -9.26 9.47 -1.74
C SER A 252 -9.17 8.87 -3.17
N SER A 253 -8.25 7.94 -3.41
CA SER A 253 -8.01 7.35 -4.74
C SER A 253 -8.88 6.10 -4.99
N SER A 254 -10.06 6.29 -5.57
CA SER A 254 -11.02 5.19 -5.81
C SER A 254 -10.48 4.08 -6.73
N GLY A 255 -9.63 4.42 -7.70
CA GLY A 255 -9.09 3.46 -8.66
C GLY A 255 -8.20 2.40 -8.01
N ILE A 256 -7.22 2.84 -7.21
CA ILE A 256 -6.28 1.93 -6.55
C ILE A 256 -6.95 1.14 -5.41
N ASN A 257 -7.81 1.79 -4.62
CA ASN A 257 -8.60 1.11 -3.58
C ASN A 257 -9.50 0.02 -4.21
N SER A 258 -10.14 0.32 -5.34
CA SER A 258 -10.95 -0.68 -6.06
C SER A 258 -10.10 -1.81 -6.63
N ALA A 259 -8.86 -1.55 -7.06
CA ALA A 259 -7.95 -2.59 -7.54
C ALA A 259 -7.63 -3.59 -6.42
N PHE A 260 -7.11 -3.11 -5.28
CA PHE A 260 -6.79 -3.96 -4.13
C PHE A 260 -8.00 -4.72 -3.58
N ALA A 261 -9.14 -4.04 -3.39
CA ALA A 261 -10.37 -4.69 -2.96
C ALA A 261 -10.80 -5.83 -3.92
N SER A 262 -10.76 -5.56 -5.24
CA SER A 262 -11.13 -6.56 -6.26
C SER A 262 -10.20 -7.78 -6.32
N LEU A 263 -8.94 -7.61 -5.91
CA LEU A 263 -7.93 -8.67 -5.83
C LEU A 263 -7.96 -9.44 -4.50
N GLY A 264 -8.93 -9.13 -3.64
CA GLY A 264 -9.18 -9.85 -2.39
C GLY A 264 -8.33 -9.38 -1.21
N TYR A 265 -7.73 -8.19 -1.27
CA TYR A 265 -7.14 -7.58 -0.08
C TYR A 265 -8.25 -7.18 0.89
N ALA A 266 -8.01 -7.41 2.18
CA ALA A 266 -8.86 -6.97 3.27
C ALA A 266 -8.52 -5.53 3.65
N TYR A 267 -9.54 -4.70 3.80
CA TYR A 267 -9.40 -3.38 4.42
C TYR A 267 -9.20 -3.55 5.92
N THR A 268 -8.17 -2.93 6.48
CA THR A 268 -7.71 -3.17 7.87
C THR A 268 -7.45 -1.90 8.67
N GLY A 269 -7.78 -0.74 8.11
CA GLY A 269 -7.70 0.56 8.79
C GLY A 269 -7.31 1.68 7.85
N ARG A 270 -7.13 2.87 8.42
CA ARG A 270 -6.73 4.08 7.68
C ARG A 270 -5.81 4.93 8.55
N LEU A 271 -4.64 5.23 8.02
CA LEU A 271 -3.71 6.19 8.63
C LEU A 271 -4.14 7.60 8.25
N ILE A 272 -4.62 8.37 9.21
CA ILE A 272 -5.11 9.75 9.06
C ILE A 272 -3.93 10.71 8.86
N ASN A 273 -4.06 11.62 7.88
CA ASN A 273 -3.08 12.64 7.52
C ASN A 273 -1.64 12.11 7.52
N ASN A 274 -1.43 10.97 6.88
CA ASN A 274 -0.21 10.18 7.03
C ASN A 274 0.89 10.63 6.07
N CYS A 275 0.52 10.99 4.84
CA CYS A 275 1.47 11.35 3.79
C CYS A 275 1.16 12.72 3.21
N LYS A 276 2.21 13.53 2.97
CA LYS A 276 2.09 14.81 2.30
C LYS A 276 2.09 14.57 0.79
N ILE A 277 0.95 14.80 0.13
CA ILE A 277 0.80 14.63 -1.31
C ILE A 277 0.11 15.88 -1.86
N GLY A 278 0.73 16.53 -2.84
CA GLY A 278 0.28 17.85 -3.28
C GLY A 278 0.46 18.90 -2.18
N ASN A 279 -0.61 19.66 -1.91
CA ASN A 279 -0.57 20.80 -1.00
C ASN A 279 -1.02 20.46 0.44
N GLY A 280 -1.31 19.19 0.74
CA GLY A 280 -1.85 18.79 2.03
C GLY A 280 -1.46 17.39 2.45
N PHE A 281 -1.98 16.98 3.59
CA PHE A 281 -1.90 15.60 4.05
C PHE A 281 -3.05 14.79 3.47
N GLU A 282 -2.75 13.54 3.14
CA GLU A 282 -3.71 12.55 2.68
C GLU A 282 -3.78 11.40 3.66
N ASP A 283 -4.99 10.88 3.83
CA ASP A 283 -5.23 9.64 4.54
C ASP A 283 -4.83 8.45 3.67
N MET A 284 -4.34 7.38 4.30
CA MET A 284 -3.85 6.19 3.61
C MET A 284 -4.60 4.98 4.13
N ASN A 285 -5.43 4.38 3.27
CA ASN A 285 -6.09 3.12 3.57
C ASN A 285 -5.08 1.98 3.60
N ILE A 286 -5.26 1.08 4.57
CA ILE A 286 -4.46 -0.13 4.74
C ILE A 286 -5.23 -1.31 4.13
N TRP A 287 -4.63 -1.92 3.11
CA TRP A 287 -5.15 -3.15 2.50
C TRP A 287 -4.12 -4.27 2.63
N CYS A 288 -4.55 -5.43 3.13
CA CYS A 288 -3.66 -6.55 3.45
C CYS A 288 -4.12 -7.85 2.78
N LYS A 289 -3.17 -8.72 2.40
CA LYS A 289 -3.45 -10.02 1.81
C LYS A 289 -2.35 -11.02 2.13
N MET A 290 -2.75 -12.21 2.59
CA MET A 290 -1.85 -13.35 2.67
C MET A 290 -1.54 -13.88 1.27
N LEU A 291 -0.25 -14.07 0.99
CA LEU A 291 0.21 -14.63 -0.27
C LEU A 291 0.08 -16.15 -0.23
N LYS A 292 -0.26 -16.73 -1.38
CA LYS A 292 -0.34 -18.19 -1.48
C LYS A 292 1.06 -18.77 -1.49
N GLU A 293 1.27 -19.85 -0.75
CA GLU A 293 2.47 -20.66 -0.89
C GLU A 293 2.42 -21.35 -2.25
N ASN A 294 3.43 -21.11 -3.09
CA ASN A 294 3.69 -21.99 -4.22
C ASN A 294 4.30 -23.25 -3.62
N ARG A 295 3.49 -24.30 -3.45
CA ARG A 295 4.03 -25.64 -3.21
C ARG A 295 4.82 -25.99 -4.47
N LEU A 296 6.14 -26.13 -4.31
CA LEU A 296 6.95 -26.80 -5.31
C LEU A 296 6.44 -28.25 -5.35
N GLU A 297 5.68 -28.58 -6.39
CA GLU A 297 5.45 -29.97 -6.80
C GLU A 297 6.71 -30.52 -7.48
#